data_AF-A0A0L8GNZ2-F1
#
_entry.id   AF-A0A0L8GNZ2-F1
#
_cell.length_a   1.000
_cell.length_b   1.000
_cell.length_c   1.000
_cell.angle_alpha   90.00
_cell.angle_beta   90.00
_cell.angle_gamma   90.00
#
_symmetry.space_group_name_H-M   'P 1'
#
loop_
_entity.id
_entity.type
_entity.pdbx_description
1 polymer ?
#
loop_
_entity_poly.entity_id
_entity_poly.type
_entity_poly.pdbx_seq_one_letter_code
_entity_poly.pdbx_strand_id
1 'polypeptide(L)'
;DLLLHLPSMSLISEPYLIIFFNLSDVEAANLKKGIFFNPDPYIKMVVHPGRSSAQLPHHSKPVRTTIESNTTNPRWEGQVFTLDAIATDTIEFEVKDKFAKSRPTIIRFLGRAEVSVQRIIDKVNAACG
;
A
#
# COMPACT_ATOMS: atom_id res chain seq x y z
N ASP A 1 12.28 41.96 -30.56
CA ASP A 1 12.96 41.01 -29.66
C ASP A 1 12.16 40.84 -28.37
N LEU A 2 11.32 39.80 -28.30
CA LEU A 2 10.49 39.52 -27.13
C LEU A 2 11.29 38.61 -26.17
N LEU A 3 11.87 39.21 -25.14
CA LEU A 3 12.71 38.53 -24.16
C LEU A 3 11.81 37.86 -23.10
N LEU A 4 11.41 36.61 -23.35
CA LEU A 4 10.75 35.74 -22.37
C LEU A 4 11.75 35.39 -21.27
N HIS A 5 11.72 36.14 -20.17
CA HIS A 5 12.41 35.76 -18.94
C HIS A 5 11.66 34.56 -18.33
N LEU A 6 12.11 33.35 -18.65
CA LEU A 6 11.75 32.17 -17.89
C LEU A 6 12.42 32.28 -16.51
N PRO A 7 11.68 32.21 -15.39
CA PRO A 7 12.30 32.20 -14.07
C PRO A 7 13.23 30.98 -13.97
N SER A 8 14.40 31.18 -13.36
CA SER A 8 15.34 30.11 -13.08
C SER A 8 14.70 29.09 -12.13
N MET A 9 14.15 28.00 -12.68
CA MET A 9 13.78 26.83 -11.88
C MET A 9 15.05 26.07 -11.51
N SER A 10 15.51 26.22 -10.26
CA SER A 10 16.44 25.27 -9.67
C SER A 10 15.65 24.07 -9.15
N LEU A 11 15.84 22.90 -9.76
CA LEU A 11 15.43 21.64 -9.18
C LEU A 11 16.40 21.30 -8.06
N ILE A 12 16.09 21.72 -6.83
CA ILE A 12 16.75 21.18 -5.64
C ILE A 12 16.08 19.84 -5.37
N SER A 13 16.56 18.76 -5.99
CA SER A 13 16.20 17.42 -5.55
C SER A 13 17.05 17.10 -4.33
N GLU A 14 16.55 17.40 -3.13
CA GLU A 14 17.10 16.79 -1.92
C GLU A 14 17.08 15.26 -2.12
N PRO A 15 18.18 14.54 -1.83
CA PRO A 15 18.18 13.08 -1.93
C PRO A 15 17.18 12.54 -0.90
N TYR A 16 16.03 12.07 -1.38
CA TYR A 16 15.09 11.39 -0.51
C TYR A 16 15.72 10.09 0.00
N LEU A 17 15.78 9.92 1.32
CA LEU A 17 16.17 8.65 1.92
C LEU A 17 15.07 7.62 1.66
N ILE A 18 15.32 6.72 0.71
CA ILE A 18 14.46 5.56 0.45
C ILE A 18 14.61 4.55 1.59
N ILE A 19 13.48 4.12 2.13
CA ILE A 19 13.36 3.12 3.19
C ILE A 19 12.69 1.89 2.60
N PHE A 20 13.30 0.73 2.81
CA PHE A 20 12.78 -0.57 2.38
C PHE A 20 11.97 -1.21 3.50
N PHE A 21 10.65 -1.25 3.34
CA PHE A 21 9.75 -1.92 4.27
C PHE A 21 9.50 -3.35 3.81
N ASN A 22 9.96 -4.33 4.60
CA ASN A 22 9.64 -5.74 4.38
C ASN A 22 8.49 -6.14 5.30
N LEU A 23 7.37 -6.54 4.69
CA LEU A 23 6.19 -7.06 5.39
C LEU A 23 6.11 -8.57 5.17
N SER A 24 5.99 -9.33 6.24
CA SER A 24 5.70 -10.77 6.20
C SER A 24 4.51 -11.10 7.08
N ASP A 25 3.97 -12.30 6.90
CA ASP A 25 2.97 -12.90 7.79
C ASP A 25 1.74 -12.02 8.02
N VAL A 26 1.36 -11.30 6.97
CA VAL A 26 0.21 -10.40 7.00
C VAL A 26 -1.07 -11.24 7.11
N GLU A 27 -2.01 -10.77 7.92
CA GLU A 27 -3.32 -11.39 8.09
C GLU A 27 -4.43 -10.34 8.11
N ALA A 28 -5.64 -10.78 7.82
CA ALA A 28 -6.85 -10.04 8.14
C ALA A 28 -7.81 -10.97 8.88
N ALA A 29 -8.68 -10.39 9.70
CA ALA A 29 -9.65 -11.14 10.50
C ALA A 29 -11.05 -10.56 10.36
N ASN A 30 -12.05 -11.41 10.53
CA ASN A 30 -13.47 -11.04 10.56
C ASN A 30 -13.95 -10.24 9.33
N LEU A 31 -13.43 -10.57 8.14
CA LEU A 31 -13.87 -9.93 6.90
C LEU A 31 -15.36 -10.16 6.65
N LYS A 32 -16.02 -9.16 6.06
CA LYS A 32 -17.43 -9.23 5.72
C LYS A 32 -17.68 -10.38 4.72
N LYS A 33 -18.52 -11.34 5.12
CA LYS A 33 -19.01 -12.40 4.22
C LYS A 33 -20.24 -11.98 3.42
N GLY A 34 -20.47 -12.65 2.30
CA GLY A 34 -21.74 -12.60 1.58
C GLY A 34 -22.81 -13.44 2.28
N ILE A 35 -24.05 -13.38 1.78
CA ILE A 35 -25.18 -14.14 2.35
C ILE A 35 -24.91 -15.65 2.31
N PHE A 36 -24.27 -16.14 1.24
CA PHE A 36 -24.08 -17.58 0.99
C PHE A 36 -22.61 -18.03 0.94
N PHE A 37 -21.67 -17.10 0.86
CA PHE A 37 -20.27 -17.42 0.60
C PHE A 37 -19.33 -16.56 1.42
N ASN A 38 -18.22 -17.14 1.84
CA ASN A 38 -17.05 -16.38 2.28
C ASN A 38 -16.39 -15.71 1.07
N PRO A 39 -15.67 -14.59 1.26
CA PRO A 39 -14.93 -13.95 0.18
C PRO A 39 -13.69 -14.75 -0.22
N ASP A 40 -13.09 -14.35 -1.34
CA ASP A 40 -11.77 -14.77 -1.79
C ASP A 40 -10.79 -13.58 -1.67
N PRO A 41 -10.33 -13.25 -0.44
CA PRO A 41 -9.58 -12.02 -0.17
C PRO A 41 -8.14 -11.99 -0.71
N TYR A 42 -7.71 -10.80 -1.10
CA TYR A 42 -6.30 -10.42 -1.29
C TYR A 42 -6.08 -8.97 -0.82
N ILE A 43 -4.83 -8.61 -0.49
CA ILE A 43 -4.44 -7.23 -0.17
C ILE A 43 -3.80 -6.59 -1.40
N LYS A 44 -4.17 -5.34 -1.67
CA LYS A 44 -3.44 -4.42 -2.54
C LYS A 44 -2.80 -3.35 -1.67
N MET A 45 -1.47 -3.26 -1.74
CA MET A 45 -0.65 -2.27 -1.05
C MET A 45 -0.21 -1.18 -2.02
N VAL A 46 -0.33 0.08 -1.62
CA VAL A 46 0.07 1.24 -2.44
C VAL A 46 0.78 2.25 -1.56
N VAL A 47 1.91 2.78 -2.03
CA VAL A 47 2.60 3.91 -1.39
C VAL A 47 2.13 5.20 -2.06
N HIS A 48 1.56 6.09 -1.26
CA HIS A 48 1.12 7.41 -1.71
C HIS A 48 2.10 8.50 -1.27
N PRO A 49 2.32 9.53 -2.10
CA PRO A 49 3.07 10.71 -1.68
C PRO A 49 2.43 11.33 -0.45
N GLY A 50 3.26 11.93 0.40
CA GLY A 50 2.79 12.85 1.43
C GLY A 50 1.95 13.98 0.83
N ARG A 51 1.04 14.56 1.62
CA ARG A 51 0.06 15.57 1.17
C ARG A 51 0.65 16.74 0.36
N SER A 52 1.90 17.10 0.63
CA SER A 52 2.63 18.19 -0.03
C SER A 52 3.88 17.70 -0.78
N SER A 53 4.04 16.39 -0.93
CA SER A 53 5.18 15.76 -1.61
C SER A 53 4.87 15.53 -3.09
N ALA A 54 5.89 15.61 -3.93
CA ALA A 54 5.76 15.26 -5.34
C ALA A 54 5.54 13.74 -5.53
N GLN A 55 4.89 13.37 -6.63
CA GLN A 55 4.85 11.98 -7.08
C GLN A 55 6.28 11.55 -7.49
N LEU A 56 6.77 10.48 -6.89
CA LEU A 56 8.07 9.88 -7.15
C LEU A 56 7.91 8.50 -7.80
N PRO A 57 8.94 7.98 -8.49
CA PRO A 57 8.85 6.69 -9.20
C PRO A 57 8.39 5.52 -8.33
N HIS A 58 8.77 5.49 -7.05
CA HIS A 58 8.41 4.41 -6.12
C HIS A 58 6.91 4.36 -5.78
N HIS A 59 6.15 5.45 -5.97
CA HIS A 59 4.70 5.48 -5.73
C HIS A 59 3.88 4.72 -6.78
N SER A 60 4.49 4.31 -7.90
CA SER A 60 3.74 3.88 -9.10
C SER A 60 3.37 2.39 -9.15
N LYS A 61 3.86 1.55 -8.23
CA LYS A 61 3.69 0.09 -8.31
C LYS A 61 2.96 -0.47 -7.08
N PRO A 62 1.68 -0.85 -7.22
CA PRO A 62 0.99 -1.59 -6.17
C PRO A 62 1.56 -3.00 -6.01
N VAL A 63 1.83 -3.40 -4.77
CA VAL A 63 2.17 -4.78 -4.42
C VAL A 63 0.90 -5.51 -4.00
N ARG A 64 0.79 -6.80 -4.31
CA ARG A 64 -0.39 -7.60 -3.98
C ARG A 64 -0.02 -8.93 -3.37
N THR A 65 -0.82 -9.39 -2.43
CA THR A 65 -0.78 -10.77 -1.94
C THR A 65 -1.37 -11.73 -2.99
N THR A 66 -1.19 -13.04 -2.77
CA THR A 66 -2.06 -14.05 -3.39
C THR A 66 -3.51 -13.88 -2.92
N ILE A 67 -4.42 -14.57 -3.61
CA ILE A 67 -5.82 -14.68 -3.21
C ILE A 67 -5.96 -15.89 -2.30
N GLU A 68 -6.47 -15.67 -1.09
CA GLU A 68 -6.87 -16.76 -0.19
C GLU A 68 -8.34 -17.11 -0.46
N SER A 69 -8.65 -18.39 -0.63
CA SER A 69 -10.00 -18.80 -1.03
C SER A 69 -10.93 -19.01 0.16
N ASN A 70 -12.18 -18.58 0.02
CA ASN A 70 -13.30 -18.95 0.88
C ASN A 70 -13.07 -18.73 2.40
N THR A 71 -12.46 -17.60 2.78
CA THR A 71 -12.12 -17.31 4.18
C THR A 71 -12.48 -15.88 4.57
N THR A 72 -12.93 -15.71 5.81
CA THR A 72 -13.06 -14.37 6.44
C THR A 72 -11.85 -14.02 7.29
N ASN A 73 -10.88 -14.93 7.44
CA ASN A 73 -9.67 -14.77 8.25
C ASN A 73 -8.43 -15.20 7.45
N PRO A 74 -8.12 -14.54 6.32
CA PRO A 74 -6.97 -14.91 5.50
C PRO A 74 -5.64 -14.66 6.23
N ARG A 75 -4.69 -15.56 5.99
CA ARG A 75 -3.29 -15.46 6.41
C ARG A 75 -2.43 -15.65 5.18
N TRP A 76 -1.55 -14.70 4.87
CA TRP A 76 -0.60 -14.79 3.76
C TRP A 76 0.78 -15.19 4.28
N GLU A 77 0.82 -16.31 5.01
CA GLU A 77 2.03 -16.84 5.65
C GLU A 77 3.11 -17.18 4.62
N GLY A 78 4.37 -16.88 4.96
CA GLY A 78 5.52 -17.13 4.09
C GLY A 78 5.65 -16.21 2.86
N GLN A 79 4.71 -15.28 2.64
CA GLN A 79 4.87 -14.22 1.65
C GLN A 79 5.62 -13.04 2.26
N VAL A 80 6.58 -12.50 1.50
CA VAL A 80 7.32 -11.29 1.86
C VAL A 80 7.08 -10.23 0.80
N PHE A 81 6.73 -9.02 1.24
CA PHE A 81 6.44 -7.89 0.39
C PHE A 81 7.39 -6.75 0.71
N THR A 82 8.08 -6.25 -0.30
CA THR A 82 8.96 -5.08 -0.17
C THR A 82 8.26 -3.85 -0.74
N LEU A 83 8.17 -2.80 0.08
CA LEU A 83 7.70 -1.48 -0.32
C LEU A 83 8.83 -0.47 -0.17
N ASP A 84 9.07 0.27 -1.23
CA ASP A 84 9.98 1.41 -1.22
C ASP A 84 9.15 2.64 -0.81
N ALA A 85 9.59 3.37 0.22
CA ALA A 85 8.89 4.57 0.67
C ALA A 85 9.85 5.60 1.30
N ILE A 86 9.38 6.83 1.44
CA ILE A 86 10.07 7.90 2.17
C ILE A 86 9.28 8.28 3.41
N ALA A 87 9.91 8.95 4.40
CA ALA A 87 9.30 9.27 5.69
C ALA A 87 7.93 9.99 5.59
N THR A 88 7.76 10.84 4.57
CA THR A 88 6.52 11.60 4.35
C THR A 88 5.38 10.80 3.73
N ASP A 89 5.66 9.60 3.21
CA ASP A 89 4.66 8.81 2.49
C ASP A 89 3.60 8.20 3.44
N THR A 90 2.52 7.74 2.83
CA THR A 90 1.50 6.92 3.48
C THR A 90 1.37 5.60 2.73
N ILE A 91 1.33 4.49 3.46
CA ILE A 91 1.09 3.16 2.91
C ILE A 91 -0.40 2.83 3.08
N GLU A 92 -1.09 2.60 1.97
CA GLU A 92 -2.46 2.12 1.91
C GLU A 92 -2.47 0.59 1.78
N PHE A 93 -3.34 -0.05 2.55
CA PHE A 93 -3.69 -1.46 2.45
C PHE A 93 -5.18 -1.57 2.13
N GLU A 94 -5.54 -2.03 0.93
CA GLU A 94 -6.92 -2.35 0.56
C GLU A 94 -7.12 -3.87 0.55
N VAL A 95 -8.07 -4.38 1.34
CA VAL A 95 -8.52 -5.77 1.27
C VAL A 95 -9.65 -5.88 0.26
N LYS A 96 -9.52 -6.78 -0.71
CA LYS A 96 -10.49 -6.96 -1.80
C LYS A 96 -10.89 -8.43 -1.96
N ASP A 97 -12.16 -8.66 -2.23
CA ASP A 97 -12.73 -9.95 -2.61
C ASP A 97 -12.62 -10.11 -4.13
N LYS A 98 -11.83 -11.08 -4.61
CA LYS A 98 -11.86 -11.46 -6.02
C LYS A 98 -12.84 -12.61 -6.20
N PHE A 99 -14.11 -12.28 -6.27
CA PHE A 99 -15.17 -13.28 -6.32
C PHE A 99 -15.21 -13.99 -7.68
N ALA A 100 -14.44 -15.07 -7.80
CA ALA A 100 -14.29 -15.84 -9.04
C ALA A 100 -15.53 -16.68 -9.38
N LYS A 101 -16.46 -16.82 -8.43
CA LYS A 101 -17.68 -17.62 -8.56
C LYS A 101 -18.85 -16.87 -9.21
N SER A 102 -18.83 -15.54 -9.28
CA SER A 102 -19.77 -14.79 -10.13
C SER A 102 -19.22 -14.62 -11.54
N ARG A 103 -20.11 -14.62 -12.54
CA ARG A 103 -19.79 -14.14 -13.88
C ARG A 103 -20.61 -12.88 -14.18
N PRO A 104 -19.97 -11.75 -14.59
CA PRO A 104 -18.51 -11.55 -14.67
C PRO A 104 -17.81 -11.63 -13.31
N THR A 105 -16.49 -11.83 -13.29
CA THR A 105 -15.69 -11.82 -12.04
C THR A 105 -15.82 -10.45 -11.38
N ILE A 106 -16.41 -10.39 -10.19
CA ILE A 106 -16.62 -9.12 -9.48
C ILE A 106 -15.50 -8.96 -8.45
N ILE A 107 -14.83 -7.81 -8.49
CA ILE A 107 -13.92 -7.39 -7.42
C ILE A 107 -14.70 -6.50 -6.47
N ARG A 108 -14.78 -6.88 -5.19
CA ARG A 108 -15.46 -6.09 -4.16
C ARG A 108 -14.47 -5.60 -3.11
N PHE A 109 -14.73 -4.43 -2.55
CA PHE A 109 -13.98 -3.89 -1.43
C PHE A 109 -14.42 -4.54 -0.12
N LEU A 110 -13.46 -4.94 0.72
CA LEU A 110 -13.71 -5.55 2.03
C LEU A 110 -13.20 -4.68 3.20
N GLY A 111 -12.21 -3.81 2.97
CA GLY A 111 -11.68 -2.94 4.01
C GLY A 111 -10.46 -2.15 3.54
N ARG A 112 -10.12 -1.09 4.27
CA ARG A 112 -8.96 -0.23 4.02
C ARG A 112 -8.28 0.13 5.34
N ALA A 113 -6.97 0.15 5.32
CA ALA A 113 -6.15 0.76 6.37
C ALA A 113 -5.09 1.66 5.72
N GLU A 114 -4.72 2.73 6.40
CA GLU A 114 -3.64 3.62 6.00
C GLU A 114 -2.70 3.84 7.19
N VAL A 115 -1.41 3.89 6.91
CA VAL A 115 -0.38 4.14 7.91
C VAL A 115 0.67 5.09 7.36
N SER A 116 0.99 6.13 8.14
CA SER A 116 2.11 7.02 7.83
C SER A 116 3.42 6.27 8.00
N VAL A 117 4.34 6.44 7.04
CA VAL A 117 5.67 5.86 7.10
C VAL A 117 6.43 6.35 8.34
N GLN A 118 6.38 7.65 8.63
CA GLN A 118 6.97 8.21 9.85
C GLN A 118 6.49 7.49 11.12
N ARG A 119 5.19 7.19 11.22
CA ARG A 119 4.64 6.47 12.37
C ARG A 119 5.21 5.06 12.52
N ILE A 120 5.53 4.39 11.42
CA ILE A 120 6.20 3.07 11.45
C ILE A 120 7.63 3.24 11.98
N ILE A 121 8.36 4.22 11.44
CA ILE A 121 9.74 4.52 11.85
C ILE A 121 9.79 4.80 13.36
N ASP A 122 8.92 5.66 13.88
CA ASP A 122 8.88 6.03 15.29
C ASP A 122 8.62 4.80 16.19
N LYS A 123 7.71 3.91 15.77
CA LYS A 123 7.40 2.68 16.50
C LYS A 123 8.56 1.68 16.49
N VAL A 124 9.25 1.52 15.36
CA VAL A 124 10.41 0.62 15.26
C VAL A 124 11.55 1.14 16.12
N ASN A 125 11.85 2.45 16.05
CA ASN A 125 12.88 3.06 16.88
C ASN A 125 12.58 2.93 18.38
N ALA A 126 11.32 3.09 18.78
CA ALA A 126 10.91 2.91 20.18
C ALA A 126 10.98 1.45 20.66
N ALA A 127 10.90 0.46 19.75
CA ALA A 127 11.02 -0.95 20.08
C ALA A 127 12.47 -1.45 20.12
N CYS A 128 13.39 -0.75 19.45
CA CYS A 128 14.80 -1.10 19.36
C CYS A 128 15.71 -0.32 20.32
N GLY A 129 15.19 0.71 21.00
CA GLY A 129 15.90 1.47 22.05
C GLY A 129 15.58 0.96 23.44
#